data_AF-A0A0D2RR60-F1
#
_entry.id   AF-A0A0D2RR60-F1
#
_cell.length_a   1.000
_cell.length_b   1.000
_cell.length_c   1.000
_cell.angle_alpha   90.00
_cell.angle_beta   90.00
_cell.angle_gamma   90.00
#
_symmetry.space_group_name_H-M   'P 1'
#
loop_
_entity.id
_entity.type
_entity.pdbx_description
1 polymer ?
#
loop_
_entity_poly.entity_id
_entity_poly.type
_entity_poly.pdbx_seq_one_letter_code
_entity_poly.pdbx_strand_id
1 'polypeptide(L)'
;MQHKEFIILCLEDCSDWSNAMTRRVVMQIDPELSRTVVVSTKLDTKIPQFARSSDVEVFLSPPACTLDGFILGDSPFFTSVPSGRVGSEHDSVYRSNDEFKQAIISREVQDIASLEEKLGRQLSKQERSRIGVSKLRHFLEELLQKRYMDSVPSIIPLLEKEYHSTTRKLTEINKELSTLDEVKLREKGRAFHDLFLTKLSLLLKGTVVAPPDKFGETLVDERTNGGAFVGADGLQLPYKIIPNSGMRLYGGAQYHRAMAEFRFIVGGIKCPPITREEIVNACGVEDIHDGTNYSRTACVIAVSKARDTFEPFLHQLGCRLLYILKRLLPISIYLMQKDGEFLSGHEVFLRRVATAFNNFAESTERACREKCLEDLVSTTRYVSWSLHNKNRAGLRHFLDSFGGTEQSSVAVNSVSPGNSQESLPGSVAAEKHETKSRADIKQVPLSSGIDSGSSAQTVETKLADLLDSTLWNRRLGPSSERIVYALVQQIFHGIREYFLASAELKFNCFLLMPVVDKLPALLREDLESAFSDDMDNVFNISNLRRSLGQQKRDTEIDLKRINRLKEKFKVIHQQLSSCQKVPSSSPACAD
;
A
#
# COMPACT_ATOMS: atom_id res chain seq x y z
N MET A 1 -27.05 -22.12 22.78
CA MET A 1 -28.32 -22.88 22.70
C MET A 1 -29.52 -21.93 22.63
N GLN A 2 -29.56 -21.00 21.67
CA GLN A 2 -30.60 -19.94 21.59
C GLN A 2 -31.68 -20.19 20.52
N HIS A 3 -31.79 -21.43 20.03
CA HIS A 3 -32.80 -21.83 19.06
C HIS A 3 -34.16 -21.95 19.76
N LYS A 4 -35.11 -21.10 19.36
CA LYS A 4 -36.47 -21.03 19.94
C LYS A 4 -37.31 -22.27 19.64
N GLU A 5 -36.88 -23.03 18.64
CA GLU A 5 -37.52 -24.21 18.09
C GLU A 5 -37.29 -25.48 18.95
N PHE A 6 -36.36 -25.45 19.91
CA PHE A 6 -36.08 -26.58 20.80
C PHE A 6 -37.02 -26.64 22.00
N ILE A 7 -37.72 -27.76 22.14
CA ILE A 7 -38.41 -28.17 23.37
C ILE A 7 -37.37 -28.69 24.36
N ILE A 8 -37.43 -28.24 25.61
CA ILE A 8 -36.58 -28.72 26.71
C ILE A 8 -37.37 -29.72 27.55
N LEU A 9 -36.77 -30.88 27.83
CA LEU A 9 -37.31 -31.84 28.80
C LEU A 9 -36.52 -31.71 30.11
N CYS A 10 -37.13 -31.09 31.12
CA CYS A 10 -36.52 -30.89 32.43
C CYS A 10 -36.83 -32.09 33.33
N LEU A 11 -35.88 -33.02 33.45
CA LEU A 11 -35.99 -34.18 34.34
C LEU A 11 -35.53 -33.81 35.74
N GLU A 12 -36.41 -33.96 36.73
CA GLU A 12 -36.16 -33.58 38.12
C GLU A 12 -36.36 -34.77 39.06
N ASP A 13 -35.54 -34.82 40.10
CA ASP A 13 -35.72 -35.73 41.23
C ASP A 13 -35.91 -34.93 42.52
N CYS A 14 -37.01 -34.18 42.56
CA CYS A 14 -37.42 -33.35 43.69
C CYS A 14 -38.49 -34.05 44.54
N SER A 15 -38.35 -33.97 45.86
CA SER A 15 -39.41 -34.23 46.85
C SER A 15 -40.15 -32.95 47.22
N ASP A 16 -39.50 -31.79 47.10
CA ASP A 16 -40.07 -30.46 47.24
C ASP A 16 -39.78 -29.64 45.97
N TRP A 17 -40.81 -29.03 45.40
CA TRP A 17 -40.75 -28.19 44.21
C TRP A 17 -39.94 -26.90 44.40
N SER A 18 -39.74 -26.44 45.65
CA SER A 18 -38.94 -25.25 45.97
C SER A 18 -37.43 -25.42 45.68
N ASN A 19 -36.92 -26.65 45.70
CA ASN A 19 -35.49 -26.96 45.63
C ASN A 19 -35.09 -27.63 44.29
N ALA A 20 -35.58 -27.07 43.19
CA ALA A 20 -35.42 -27.59 41.84
C ALA A 20 -34.06 -27.20 41.20
N MET A 21 -33.00 -27.97 41.48
CA MET A 21 -31.65 -27.71 40.95
C MET A 21 -31.55 -27.81 39.42
N THR A 22 -32.23 -28.77 38.77
CA THR A 22 -32.23 -28.90 37.30
C THR A 22 -32.94 -27.72 36.66
N ARG A 23 -34.12 -27.34 37.17
CA ARG A 23 -34.89 -26.19 36.69
C ARG A 23 -34.12 -24.89 36.74
N ARG A 24 -33.35 -24.62 37.80
CA ARG A 24 -32.49 -23.42 37.89
C ARG A 24 -31.48 -23.32 36.74
N VAL A 25 -30.96 -24.45 36.25
CA VAL A 25 -30.09 -24.49 35.06
C VAL A 25 -30.91 -24.25 33.78
N VAL A 26 -32.10 -24.83 33.67
CA VAL A 26 -32.99 -24.61 32.51
C VAL A 26 -33.45 -23.15 32.41
N MET A 27 -33.77 -22.49 33.53
CA MET A 27 -34.17 -21.07 33.59
C MET A 27 -33.07 -20.10 33.11
N GLN A 28 -31.80 -20.52 33.07
CA GLN A 28 -30.73 -19.73 32.41
C GLN A 28 -30.86 -19.69 30.88
N ILE A 29 -31.66 -20.58 30.29
CA ILE A 29 -31.82 -20.78 28.84
C ILE A 29 -33.29 -20.62 28.38
N ASP A 30 -34.25 -20.75 29.29
CA ASP A 30 -35.69 -20.52 29.11
C ASP A 30 -36.30 -19.91 30.39
N PRO A 31 -36.11 -18.60 30.66
CA PRO A 31 -36.48 -17.98 31.93
C PRO A 31 -37.98 -18.02 32.27
N GLU A 32 -38.84 -18.07 31.24
CA GLU A 32 -40.30 -18.13 31.38
C GLU A 32 -40.85 -19.57 31.39
N LEU A 33 -39.97 -20.58 31.21
CA LEU A 33 -40.28 -22.00 30.99
C LEU A 33 -41.20 -22.28 29.78
N SER A 34 -41.26 -21.30 28.87
CA SER A 34 -42.13 -21.19 27.68
C SER A 34 -42.04 -22.35 26.68
N ARG A 35 -40.93 -23.12 26.72
CA ARG A 35 -40.65 -24.28 25.87
C ARG A 35 -40.14 -25.47 26.68
N THR A 36 -40.37 -25.46 27.99
CA THR A 36 -39.88 -26.48 28.93
C THR A 36 -41.02 -27.34 29.47
N VAL A 37 -40.89 -28.66 29.29
CA VAL A 37 -41.74 -29.68 29.92
C VAL A 37 -41.04 -30.19 31.19
N VAL A 38 -41.69 -30.04 32.34
CA VAL A 38 -41.15 -30.49 33.63
C VAL A 38 -41.63 -31.91 33.93
N VAL A 39 -40.71 -32.79 34.32
CA VAL A 39 -40.98 -34.19 34.65
C VAL A 39 -40.34 -34.55 35.99
N SER A 40 -41.15 -34.87 36.99
CA SER A 40 -40.69 -35.56 38.20
C SER A 40 -40.46 -37.03 37.90
N THR A 41 -39.26 -37.50 38.22
CA THR A 41 -38.85 -38.90 38.12
C THR A 41 -38.97 -39.62 39.47
N LYS A 42 -38.81 -40.95 39.47
CA LYS A 42 -38.80 -41.84 40.64
C LYS A 42 -40.05 -41.72 41.54
N LEU A 43 -41.21 -41.53 40.94
CA LEU A 43 -42.48 -41.38 41.66
C LEU A 43 -42.74 -42.60 42.58
N ASP A 44 -42.44 -43.81 42.11
CA ASP A 44 -42.45 -45.08 42.86
C ASP A 44 -41.70 -45.03 44.20
N THR A 45 -40.56 -44.36 44.26
CA THR A 45 -39.80 -44.19 45.51
C THR A 45 -40.35 -43.08 46.41
N LYS A 46 -41.13 -42.15 45.87
CA LYS A 46 -41.71 -40.99 46.58
C LYS A 46 -43.05 -41.32 47.23
N ILE A 47 -43.91 -42.10 46.56
CA ILE A 47 -45.24 -42.47 47.07
C ILE A 47 -45.20 -43.03 48.51
N PRO A 48 -44.27 -43.93 48.88
CA PRO A 48 -44.17 -44.43 50.26
C PRO A 48 -43.82 -43.36 51.29
N GLN A 49 -43.05 -42.33 50.90
CA GLN A 49 -42.52 -41.28 51.79
C GLN A 49 -43.58 -40.27 52.24
N PHE A 50 -44.70 -40.14 51.52
CA PHE A 50 -45.79 -39.25 51.94
C PHE A 50 -46.47 -39.78 53.21
N ALA A 51 -46.50 -38.93 54.25
CA ALA A 51 -47.09 -39.26 55.54
C ALA A 51 -48.60 -38.95 55.58
N ARG A 52 -49.07 -37.97 54.79
CA ARG A 52 -50.46 -37.55 54.73
C ARG A 52 -50.94 -37.43 53.28
N SER A 53 -52.25 -37.58 53.07
CA SER A 53 -52.90 -37.34 51.78
C SER A 53 -52.68 -35.90 51.28
N SER A 54 -52.69 -34.92 52.18
CA SER A 54 -52.38 -33.50 51.88
C SER A 54 -51.04 -33.32 51.17
N ASP A 55 -50.03 -34.12 51.54
CA ASP A 55 -48.68 -33.99 51.02
C ASP A 55 -48.64 -34.47 49.55
N VAL A 56 -49.43 -35.50 49.24
CA VAL A 56 -49.64 -36.01 47.87
C VAL A 56 -50.38 -34.98 47.02
N GLU A 57 -51.42 -34.34 47.54
CA GLU A 57 -52.20 -33.34 46.78
C GLU A 57 -51.36 -32.10 46.43
N VAL A 58 -50.57 -31.58 47.37
CA VAL A 58 -49.63 -30.48 47.12
C VAL A 58 -48.52 -30.88 46.16
N PHE A 59 -48.05 -32.14 46.20
CA PHE A 59 -47.02 -32.62 45.29
C PHE A 59 -47.52 -32.80 43.85
N LEU A 60 -48.74 -33.35 43.67
CA LEU A 60 -49.39 -33.51 42.36
C LEU A 60 -49.89 -32.18 41.78
N SER A 61 -50.30 -31.25 42.64
CA SER A 61 -50.90 -29.95 42.29
C SER A 61 -50.10 -28.78 42.90
N PRO A 62 -48.84 -28.58 42.50
CA PRO A 62 -47.99 -27.51 43.06
C PRO A 62 -48.61 -26.12 42.85
N PRO A 63 -48.60 -25.24 43.87
CA PRO A 63 -49.05 -23.85 43.73
C PRO A 63 -48.25 -23.13 42.65
N ALA A 64 -48.90 -22.30 41.83
CA ALA A 64 -48.27 -21.63 40.68
C ALA A 64 -46.99 -20.82 41.03
N CYS A 65 -46.91 -20.27 42.24
CA CYS A 65 -45.74 -19.57 42.77
C CYS A 65 -44.54 -20.46 43.12
N THR A 66 -44.66 -21.79 43.06
CA THR A 66 -43.55 -22.75 43.30
C THR A 66 -42.94 -23.29 42.00
N LEU A 67 -43.56 -22.99 40.85
CA LEU A 67 -43.08 -23.43 39.54
C LEU A 67 -42.31 -22.36 38.76
N ASP A 68 -42.42 -21.07 39.15
CA ASP A 68 -41.69 -19.92 38.57
C ASP A 68 -41.71 -19.86 37.02
N GLY A 69 -42.87 -20.09 36.40
CA GLY A 69 -43.03 -19.91 34.96
C GLY A 69 -44.31 -20.51 34.39
N PHE A 70 -44.57 -20.22 33.10
CA PHE A 70 -45.65 -20.85 32.34
C PHE A 70 -45.13 -22.16 31.73
N ILE A 71 -45.03 -23.19 32.58
CA ILE A 71 -44.54 -24.51 32.15
C ILE A 71 -45.39 -25.07 31.00
N LEU A 72 -44.72 -25.68 30.03
CA LEU A 72 -45.35 -26.12 28.80
C LEU A 72 -46.26 -27.33 29.06
N GLY A 73 -47.56 -27.06 29.17
CA GLY A 73 -48.58 -28.04 29.54
C GLY A 73 -49.17 -27.86 30.95
N ASP A 74 -48.99 -26.72 31.60
CA ASP A 74 -49.69 -26.25 32.82
C ASP A 74 -49.46 -27.04 34.12
N SER A 75 -48.92 -28.26 34.05
CA SER A 75 -48.65 -29.14 35.20
C SER A 75 -47.48 -30.09 34.91
N PRO A 76 -46.65 -30.44 35.91
CA PRO A 76 -45.57 -31.40 35.72
C PRO A 76 -46.09 -32.81 35.38
N PHE A 77 -45.29 -33.59 34.67
CA PHE A 77 -45.52 -35.03 34.52
C PHE A 77 -44.82 -35.81 35.64
N PHE A 78 -45.42 -36.91 36.07
CA PHE A 78 -44.90 -37.77 37.12
C PHE A 78 -44.62 -39.16 36.54
N THR A 79 -43.39 -39.63 36.66
CA THR A 79 -42.94 -40.87 36.01
C THR A 79 -42.11 -41.74 36.95
N SER A 80 -42.31 -43.05 36.82
CA SER A 80 -41.43 -44.09 37.34
C SER A 80 -40.96 -44.94 36.18
N VAL A 81 -39.68 -45.33 36.22
CA VAL A 81 -39.10 -46.23 35.21
C VAL A 81 -38.58 -47.45 35.96
N PRO A 82 -39.03 -48.67 35.63
CA PRO A 82 -38.55 -49.88 36.27
C PRO A 82 -37.02 -50.01 36.18
N SER A 83 -36.37 -50.29 37.30
CA SER A 83 -34.91 -50.42 37.36
C SER A 83 -34.45 -51.77 36.81
N GLY A 84 -33.74 -51.76 35.68
CA GLY A 84 -33.13 -52.97 35.13
C GLY A 84 -32.55 -52.75 33.73
N ARG A 85 -31.60 -53.60 33.33
CA ARG A 85 -31.09 -53.63 31.95
C ARG A 85 -31.95 -54.55 31.08
N VAL A 86 -32.14 -54.15 29.82
CA VAL A 86 -32.76 -54.98 28.78
C VAL A 86 -31.66 -55.69 28.00
N GLY A 87 -31.74 -57.01 27.87
CA GLY A 87 -30.71 -57.78 27.17
C GLY A 87 -30.89 -59.30 27.31
N SER A 88 -30.01 -60.04 26.63
CA SER A 88 -29.92 -61.50 26.73
C SER A 88 -28.81 -61.98 27.67
N GLU A 89 -28.09 -61.05 28.30
CA GLU A 89 -27.01 -61.34 29.25
C GLU A 89 -27.59 -61.76 30.61
N HIS A 90 -26.83 -62.54 31.39
CA HIS A 90 -27.26 -63.09 32.69
C HIS A 90 -27.76 -62.01 33.68
N ASP A 91 -27.20 -60.80 33.62
CA ASP A 91 -27.56 -59.68 34.50
C ASP A 91 -28.68 -58.78 33.93
N SER A 92 -29.35 -59.23 32.87
CA SER A 92 -30.49 -58.53 32.26
C SER A 92 -31.78 -58.84 33.01
N VAL A 93 -32.39 -57.81 33.62
CA VAL A 93 -33.67 -57.92 34.34
C VAL A 93 -34.83 -58.15 33.37
N TYR A 94 -34.71 -57.66 32.14
CA TYR A 94 -35.71 -57.81 31.08
C TYR A 94 -35.07 -58.46 29.86
N ARG A 95 -35.66 -59.55 29.35
CA ARG A 95 -35.16 -60.32 28.21
C ARG A 95 -35.48 -59.67 26.86
N SER A 96 -36.43 -58.74 26.83
CA SER A 96 -36.83 -58.04 25.60
C SER A 96 -37.32 -56.61 25.85
N ASN A 97 -37.29 -55.79 24.79
CA ASN A 97 -37.86 -54.44 24.81
C ASN A 97 -39.38 -54.46 25.08
N ASP A 98 -40.10 -55.50 24.67
CA ASP A 98 -41.54 -55.59 24.89
C ASP A 98 -41.88 -55.98 26.33
N GLU A 99 -41.08 -56.87 26.94
CA GLU A 99 -41.16 -57.16 28.38
C GLU A 99 -40.90 -55.89 29.22
N PHE A 100 -39.92 -55.06 28.83
CA PHE A 100 -39.67 -53.78 29.49
C PHE A 100 -40.84 -52.78 29.32
N LYS A 101 -41.48 -52.71 28.14
CA LYS A 101 -42.70 -51.92 27.95
C LYS A 101 -43.84 -52.40 28.86
N GLN A 102 -44.04 -53.71 28.99
CA GLN A 102 -45.04 -54.27 29.91
C GLN A 102 -44.70 -53.96 31.37
N ALA A 103 -43.42 -53.98 31.75
CA ALA A 103 -42.97 -53.58 33.08
C ALA A 103 -43.24 -52.09 33.36
N ILE A 104 -43.08 -51.19 32.37
CA ILE A 104 -43.46 -49.77 32.48
C ILE A 104 -44.98 -49.65 32.70
N ILE A 105 -45.81 -50.28 31.86
CA ILE A 105 -47.27 -50.22 31.99
C ILE A 105 -47.74 -50.77 33.35
N SER A 106 -47.17 -51.89 33.80
CA SER A 106 -47.44 -52.48 35.11
C SER A 106 -47.05 -51.53 36.26
N ARG A 107 -45.89 -50.86 36.15
CA ARG A 107 -45.46 -49.85 37.11
C ARG A 107 -46.39 -48.64 37.15
N GLU A 108 -46.83 -48.14 36.00
CA GLU A 108 -47.80 -47.03 35.93
C GLU A 108 -49.13 -47.37 36.63
N VAL A 109 -49.62 -48.60 36.46
CA VAL A 109 -50.81 -49.08 37.16
C VAL A 109 -50.56 -49.19 38.67
N GLN A 110 -49.39 -49.69 39.08
CA GLN A 110 -49.01 -49.79 40.49
C GLN A 110 -48.88 -48.41 41.16
N ASP A 111 -48.23 -47.44 40.52
CA ASP A 111 -48.07 -46.08 41.03
C ASP A 111 -49.43 -45.38 41.22
N ILE A 112 -50.34 -45.55 40.25
CA ILE A 112 -51.72 -45.06 40.34
C ILE A 112 -52.45 -45.68 41.54
N ALA A 113 -52.39 -47.00 41.71
CA ALA A 113 -53.02 -47.69 42.84
C ALA A 113 -52.44 -47.23 44.19
N SER A 114 -51.11 -47.10 44.30
CA SER A 114 -50.45 -46.64 45.52
C SER A 114 -50.74 -45.15 45.84
N LEU A 115 -50.95 -44.30 44.82
CA LEU A 115 -51.41 -42.93 45.02
C LEU A 115 -52.88 -42.88 45.48
N GLU A 116 -53.77 -43.66 44.87
CA GLU A 116 -55.19 -43.72 45.26
C GLU A 116 -55.37 -44.25 46.69
N GLU A 117 -54.55 -45.24 47.10
CA GLU A 117 -54.47 -45.74 48.48
C GLU A 117 -54.02 -44.64 49.46
N LYS A 118 -52.92 -43.93 49.16
CA LYS A 118 -52.39 -42.84 50.00
C LYS A 118 -53.30 -41.61 50.08
N LEU A 119 -54.07 -41.34 49.04
CA LEU A 119 -55.04 -40.23 49.00
C LEU A 119 -56.37 -40.58 49.68
N GLY A 120 -56.73 -41.86 49.76
CA GLY A 120 -58.05 -42.30 50.21
C GLY A 120 -59.19 -41.97 49.24
N ARG A 121 -58.86 -41.58 47.99
CA ARG A 121 -59.79 -41.25 46.90
C ARG A 121 -59.21 -41.69 45.56
N GLN A 122 -60.09 -41.87 44.56
CA GLN A 122 -59.66 -42.05 43.17
C GLN A 122 -59.01 -40.77 42.63
N LEU A 123 -58.07 -40.94 41.70
CA LEU A 123 -57.44 -39.82 41.01
C LEU A 123 -58.40 -39.22 39.97
N SER A 124 -58.43 -37.91 39.88
CA SER A 124 -59.18 -37.17 38.87
C SER A 124 -58.65 -37.47 37.46
N LYS A 125 -59.49 -37.20 36.44
CA LYS A 125 -59.09 -37.32 35.03
C LYS A 125 -57.89 -36.43 34.66
N GLN A 126 -57.66 -35.34 35.40
CA GLN A 126 -56.53 -34.43 35.20
C GLN A 126 -55.25 -34.95 35.86
N GLU A 127 -55.29 -35.40 37.12
CA GLU A 127 -54.13 -36.02 37.77
C GLU A 127 -53.67 -37.27 36.99
N ARG A 128 -54.63 -38.11 36.58
CA ARG A 128 -54.37 -39.35 35.81
C ARG A 128 -53.88 -39.11 34.37
N SER A 129 -53.97 -37.89 33.84
CA SER A 129 -53.39 -37.56 32.52
C SER A 129 -51.93 -37.09 32.61
N ARG A 130 -51.40 -36.89 33.83
CA ARG A 130 -50.00 -36.47 34.09
C ARG A 130 -49.12 -37.55 34.69
N ILE A 131 -49.71 -38.67 35.12
CA ILE A 131 -48.99 -39.82 35.68
C ILE A 131 -48.69 -40.83 34.57
N GLY A 132 -47.42 -41.25 34.49
CA GLY A 132 -46.92 -42.31 33.61
C GLY A 132 -46.12 -41.83 32.40
N VAL A 133 -45.15 -42.66 32.01
CA VAL A 133 -44.34 -42.52 30.79
C VAL A 133 -45.21 -42.57 29.54
N SER A 134 -46.25 -43.41 29.53
CA SER A 134 -47.23 -43.51 28.43
C SER A 134 -47.93 -42.17 28.16
N LYS A 135 -48.29 -41.43 29.21
CA LYS A 135 -48.96 -40.12 29.10
C LYS A 135 -47.98 -39.02 28.70
N LEU A 136 -46.80 -38.98 29.31
CA LEU A 136 -45.72 -38.07 28.91
C LEU A 136 -45.35 -38.26 27.43
N ARG A 137 -45.20 -39.51 26.97
CA ARG A 137 -44.90 -39.84 25.57
C ARG A 137 -45.95 -39.27 24.63
N HIS A 138 -47.24 -39.53 24.89
CA HIS A 138 -48.32 -39.07 24.04
C HIS A 138 -48.36 -37.53 23.94
N PHE A 139 -48.21 -36.83 25.07
CA PHE A 139 -48.12 -35.38 25.11
C PHE A 139 -46.92 -34.84 24.31
N LEU A 140 -45.74 -35.46 24.45
CA LEU A 140 -44.54 -35.07 23.69
C LEU A 140 -44.70 -35.33 22.18
N GLU A 141 -45.36 -36.42 21.78
CA GLU A 141 -45.65 -36.72 20.36
C GLU A 141 -46.58 -35.67 19.74
N GLU A 142 -47.69 -35.32 20.39
CA GLU A 142 -48.62 -34.28 19.94
C GLU A 142 -47.94 -32.90 19.89
N LEU A 143 -47.18 -32.55 20.93
CA LEU A 143 -46.44 -31.30 21.01
C LEU A 143 -45.40 -31.17 19.90
N LEU A 144 -44.61 -32.22 19.64
CA LEU A 144 -43.63 -32.27 18.57
C LEU A 144 -44.31 -32.11 17.20
N GLN A 145 -45.43 -32.80 16.97
CA GLN A 145 -46.19 -32.69 15.73
C GLN A 145 -46.72 -31.26 15.51
N LYS A 146 -47.28 -30.64 16.55
CA LYS A 146 -47.77 -29.24 16.48
C LYS A 146 -46.63 -28.26 16.19
N ARG A 147 -45.56 -28.29 16.99
CA ARG A 147 -44.39 -27.41 16.81
C ARG A 147 -43.71 -27.60 15.46
N TYR A 148 -43.67 -28.83 14.93
CA TYR A 148 -43.19 -29.09 13.57
C TYR A 148 -44.08 -28.40 12.52
N MET A 149 -45.39 -28.58 12.58
CA MET A 149 -46.31 -27.93 11.62
C MET A 149 -46.28 -26.40 11.69
N ASP A 150 -46.20 -25.83 12.89
CA ASP A 150 -46.07 -24.37 13.09
C ASP A 150 -44.76 -23.82 12.48
N SER A 151 -43.69 -24.64 12.46
CA SER A 151 -42.34 -24.23 12.02
C SER A 151 -42.06 -24.50 10.53
N VAL A 152 -42.76 -25.46 9.90
CA VAL A 152 -42.54 -25.80 8.48
C VAL A 152 -42.70 -24.60 7.52
N PRO A 153 -43.72 -23.74 7.66
CA PRO A 153 -43.90 -22.57 6.78
C PRO A 153 -42.75 -21.56 6.80
N SER A 154 -42.01 -21.45 7.92
CA SER A 154 -40.86 -20.55 8.02
C SER A 154 -39.54 -21.21 7.59
N ILE A 155 -39.39 -22.52 7.83
CA ILE A 155 -38.17 -23.27 7.50
C ILE A 155 -38.03 -23.52 5.99
N ILE A 156 -39.12 -23.82 5.26
CA ILE A 156 -39.05 -24.11 3.82
C ILE A 156 -38.47 -22.93 3.02
N PRO A 157 -38.96 -21.68 3.15
CA PRO A 157 -38.38 -20.53 2.43
C PRO A 157 -36.90 -20.27 2.76
N LEU A 158 -36.47 -20.54 4.00
CA LEU A 158 -35.06 -20.42 4.39
C LEU A 158 -34.19 -21.47 3.68
N LEU A 159 -34.62 -22.74 3.64
CA LEU A 159 -33.94 -23.79 2.90
C LEU A 159 -33.87 -23.50 1.39
N GLU A 160 -34.93 -22.92 0.82
CA GLU A 160 -34.94 -22.53 -0.59
C GLU A 160 -34.02 -21.32 -0.87
N LYS A 161 -33.97 -20.33 0.03
CA LYS A 161 -33.04 -19.21 -0.07
C LYS A 161 -31.58 -19.68 -0.03
N GLU A 162 -31.25 -20.58 0.91
CA GLU A 162 -29.92 -21.19 1.00
C GLU A 162 -29.59 -22.02 -0.23
N TYR A 163 -30.52 -22.82 -0.74
CA TYR A 163 -30.35 -23.58 -1.98
C TYR A 163 -29.99 -22.67 -3.17
N HIS A 164 -30.73 -21.58 -3.37
CA HIS A 164 -30.46 -20.64 -4.47
C HIS A 164 -29.14 -19.88 -4.26
N SER A 165 -28.79 -19.50 -3.02
CA SER A 165 -27.50 -18.85 -2.71
C SER A 165 -26.32 -19.77 -3.02
N THR A 166 -26.37 -21.01 -2.53
CA THR A 166 -25.32 -22.03 -2.76
C THR A 166 -25.21 -22.41 -4.24
N THR A 167 -26.34 -22.47 -4.96
CA THR A 167 -26.33 -22.70 -6.42
C THR A 167 -25.64 -21.55 -7.17
N ARG A 168 -25.93 -20.28 -6.83
CA ARG A 168 -25.26 -19.11 -7.45
C ARG A 168 -23.75 -19.13 -7.21
N LYS A 169 -23.33 -19.32 -5.95
CA LYS A 169 -21.90 -19.46 -5.58
C LYS A 169 -21.23 -20.58 -6.39
N LEU A 170 -21.88 -21.74 -6.53
CA LEU A 170 -21.35 -22.83 -7.34
C LEU A 170 -21.23 -22.47 -8.83
N THR A 171 -22.18 -21.72 -9.40
CA THR A 171 -22.05 -21.22 -10.79
C THR A 171 -20.94 -20.19 -10.96
N GLU A 172 -20.72 -19.33 -9.97
CA GLU A 172 -19.63 -18.34 -9.95
C GLU A 172 -18.26 -19.03 -9.89
N ILE A 173 -18.05 -19.97 -8.96
CA ILE A 173 -16.81 -20.75 -8.84
C ILE A 173 -16.51 -21.55 -10.13
N ASN A 174 -17.54 -22.14 -10.76
CA ASN A 174 -17.37 -22.82 -12.05
C ASN A 174 -16.98 -21.84 -13.18
N LYS A 175 -17.55 -20.64 -13.18
CA LYS A 175 -17.16 -19.58 -14.12
C LYS A 175 -15.71 -19.17 -13.92
N GLU A 176 -15.28 -18.89 -12.69
CA GLU A 176 -13.88 -18.55 -12.37
C GLU A 176 -12.91 -19.64 -12.82
N LEU A 177 -13.19 -20.91 -12.49
CA LEU A 177 -12.41 -22.06 -12.96
C LEU A 177 -12.29 -22.12 -14.48
N SER A 178 -13.35 -21.76 -15.23
CA SER A 178 -13.32 -21.68 -16.71
C SER A 178 -12.53 -20.48 -17.26
N THR A 179 -12.18 -19.50 -16.41
CA THR A 179 -11.32 -18.35 -16.77
C THR A 179 -9.85 -18.53 -16.38
N LEU A 180 -9.51 -19.63 -15.69
CA LEU A 180 -8.13 -20.09 -15.44
C LEU A 180 -7.56 -20.93 -16.61
N ASP A 181 -8.19 -20.84 -17.77
CA ASP A 181 -7.70 -21.38 -19.03
C ASP A 181 -6.45 -20.61 -19.50
N GLU A 182 -5.41 -21.33 -19.93
CA GLU A 182 -4.09 -20.77 -20.23
C GLU A 182 -4.15 -19.68 -21.31
N VAL A 183 -4.98 -19.88 -22.33
CA VAL A 183 -5.17 -18.92 -23.43
C VAL A 183 -5.75 -17.60 -22.88
N LYS A 184 -6.80 -17.70 -22.06
CA LYS A 184 -7.47 -16.53 -21.44
C LYS A 184 -6.58 -15.82 -20.42
N LEU A 185 -5.74 -16.56 -19.70
CA LEU A 185 -4.76 -15.97 -18.78
C LEU A 185 -3.67 -15.19 -19.53
N ARG A 186 -3.16 -15.72 -20.65
CA ARG A 186 -2.23 -15.00 -21.54
C ARG A 186 -2.87 -13.74 -22.14
N GLU A 187 -4.12 -13.80 -22.57
CA GLU A 187 -4.88 -12.63 -23.05
C GLU A 187 -5.07 -11.57 -21.96
N LYS A 188 -5.50 -11.97 -20.75
CA LYS A 188 -5.59 -11.09 -19.57
C LYS A 188 -4.25 -10.44 -19.23
N GLY A 189 -3.15 -11.21 -19.29
CA GLY A 189 -1.80 -10.70 -19.04
C GLY A 189 -1.36 -9.66 -20.06
N ARG A 190 -1.62 -9.88 -21.36
CA ARG A 190 -1.36 -8.90 -22.43
C ARG A 190 -2.21 -7.64 -22.29
N ALA A 191 -3.52 -7.77 -22.03
CA ALA A 191 -4.40 -6.63 -21.80
C ALA A 191 -3.95 -5.78 -20.60
N PHE A 192 -3.55 -6.42 -19.49
CA PHE A 192 -2.97 -5.73 -18.34
C PHE A 192 -1.68 -4.99 -18.70
N HIS A 193 -0.77 -5.61 -19.46
CA HIS A 193 0.47 -5.00 -19.90
C HIS A 193 0.24 -3.72 -20.72
N ASP A 194 -0.62 -3.80 -21.74
CA ASP A 194 -0.87 -2.66 -22.64
C ASP A 194 -1.59 -1.51 -21.91
N LEU A 195 -2.51 -1.84 -21.00
CA LEU A 195 -3.16 -0.86 -20.13
C LEU A 195 -2.16 -0.22 -19.15
N PHE A 196 -1.29 -1.01 -18.51
CA PHE A 196 -0.27 -0.53 -17.58
C PHE A 196 0.67 0.48 -18.25
N LEU A 197 1.17 0.16 -19.45
CA LEU A 197 2.01 1.07 -20.24
C LEU A 197 1.26 2.34 -20.64
N THR A 198 -0.02 2.22 -20.99
CA THR A 198 -0.87 3.38 -21.33
C THR A 198 -1.01 4.32 -20.13
N LYS A 199 -1.26 3.80 -18.91
CA LYS A 199 -1.31 4.62 -17.69
C LYS A 199 0.08 5.21 -17.33
N LEU A 200 1.15 4.44 -17.53
CA LEU A 200 2.52 4.91 -17.28
C LEU A 200 2.89 6.09 -18.20
N SER A 201 2.61 5.99 -19.50
CA SER A 201 2.83 7.08 -20.47
C SER A 201 2.02 8.34 -20.11
N LEU A 202 0.77 8.15 -19.67
CA LEU A 202 -0.09 9.23 -19.19
C LEU A 202 0.46 9.94 -17.94
N LEU A 203 1.04 9.20 -16.99
CA LEU A 203 1.68 9.77 -15.79
C LEU A 203 2.97 10.54 -16.13
N LEU A 204 3.75 10.06 -17.11
CA LEU A 204 4.98 10.73 -17.57
C LEU A 204 4.70 12.02 -18.34
N LYS A 205 3.67 12.03 -19.21
CA LYS A 205 3.25 13.24 -19.94
C LYS A 205 2.56 14.29 -19.05
N GLY A 206 2.08 13.87 -17.88
CA GLY A 206 1.30 14.69 -16.97
C GLY A 206 -0.20 14.44 -17.15
N THR A 207 -0.91 14.33 -16.02
CA THR A 207 -2.34 14.03 -15.99
C THR A 207 -2.95 14.53 -14.68
N VAL A 208 -4.28 14.70 -14.67
CA VAL A 208 -5.08 15.05 -13.48
C VAL A 208 -5.94 13.89 -12.98
N VAL A 209 -5.86 12.70 -13.60
CA VAL A 209 -6.76 11.57 -13.33
C VAL A 209 -6.49 10.90 -11.97
N ALA A 210 -5.24 10.96 -11.47
CA ALA A 210 -4.88 10.47 -10.13
C ALA A 210 -5.00 11.61 -9.09
N PRO A 211 -5.61 11.37 -7.91
CA PRO A 211 -5.82 12.40 -6.90
C PRO A 211 -4.48 12.85 -6.27
N PRO A 212 -4.13 14.16 -6.37
CA PRO A 212 -2.90 14.69 -5.79
C PRO A 212 -2.80 14.51 -4.27
N ASP A 213 -3.91 14.48 -3.55
CA ASP A 213 -3.94 14.30 -2.09
C ASP A 213 -3.41 12.94 -1.64
N LYS A 214 -3.55 11.90 -2.49
CA LYS A 214 -3.14 10.52 -2.18
C LYS A 214 -1.75 10.18 -2.72
N PHE A 215 -1.37 10.72 -3.88
CA PHE A 215 -0.14 10.32 -4.59
C PHE A 215 0.84 11.47 -4.87
N GLY A 216 0.40 12.72 -4.71
CA GLY A 216 1.24 13.89 -4.92
C GLY A 216 2.04 14.24 -3.67
N GLU A 217 3.34 14.48 -3.84
CA GLU A 217 4.26 14.89 -2.80
C GLU A 217 4.58 16.38 -2.93
N THR A 218 4.75 17.05 -1.78
CA THR A 218 5.43 18.35 -1.72
C THR A 218 6.93 18.15 -1.80
N LEU A 219 7.70 19.19 -2.11
CA LEU A 219 9.17 19.11 -2.19
C LEU A 219 9.82 18.62 -0.87
N VAL A 220 9.17 18.82 0.28
CA VAL A 220 9.66 18.37 1.59
C VAL A 220 9.49 16.86 1.76
N ASP A 221 8.29 16.33 1.47
CA ASP A 221 8.02 14.87 1.47
C ASP A 221 9.00 14.16 0.54
N GLU A 222 9.18 14.76 -0.63
CA GLU A 222 10.05 14.31 -1.69
C GLU A 222 11.51 14.27 -1.20
N ARG A 223 12.07 15.36 -0.67
CA ARG A 223 13.44 15.40 -0.09
C ARG A 223 13.65 14.37 1.02
N THR A 224 12.60 14.08 1.79
CA THR A 224 12.63 13.10 2.89
C THR A 224 12.72 11.66 2.37
N ASN A 225 11.90 11.32 1.38
CA ASN A 225 11.76 9.93 0.90
C ASN A 225 12.73 9.57 -0.24
N GLY A 226 12.99 10.53 -1.14
CA GLY A 226 13.81 10.35 -2.35
C GLY A 226 15.18 11.02 -2.29
N GLY A 227 15.61 11.46 -1.09
CA GLY A 227 16.87 12.17 -0.86
C GLY A 227 16.82 13.67 -1.18
N ALA A 228 17.55 14.46 -0.41
CA ALA A 228 17.80 15.87 -0.67
C ALA A 228 19.14 16.05 -1.38
N PHE A 229 19.29 17.16 -2.12
CA PHE A 229 20.60 17.58 -2.61
C PHE A 229 21.38 18.24 -1.47
N VAL A 230 22.59 17.75 -1.21
CA VAL A 230 23.44 18.15 -0.07
C VAL A 230 24.87 18.38 -0.56
N GLY A 231 25.43 19.54 -0.20
CA GLY A 231 26.82 19.88 -0.52
C GLY A 231 27.85 19.20 0.39
N ALA A 232 29.13 19.43 0.10
CA ALA A 232 30.24 18.93 0.92
C ALA A 232 30.27 19.50 2.35
N ASP A 233 29.51 20.58 2.60
CA ASP A 233 29.29 21.20 3.90
C ASP A 233 28.16 20.54 4.73
N GLY A 234 27.43 19.57 4.17
CA GLY A 234 26.30 18.91 4.82
C GLY A 234 25.03 19.77 4.93
N LEU A 235 25.04 21.01 4.39
CA LEU A 235 23.94 21.95 4.54
C LEU A 235 22.89 21.77 3.43
N GLN A 236 21.62 21.87 3.81
CA GLN A 236 20.50 21.87 2.86
C GLN A 236 20.09 23.28 2.49
N LEU A 237 20.05 23.58 1.18
CA LEU A 237 19.64 24.89 0.68
C LEU A 237 18.12 25.11 0.85
N PRO A 238 17.66 26.37 1.11
CA PRO A 238 16.25 26.67 1.37
C PRO A 238 15.31 26.28 0.22
N TYR A 239 14.35 25.40 0.52
CA TYR A 239 13.39 24.84 -0.44
C TYR A 239 12.41 25.87 -1.04
N LYS A 240 12.24 27.03 -0.40
CA LYS A 240 11.24 28.06 -0.78
C LYS A 240 11.52 28.75 -2.12
N ILE A 241 12.73 28.63 -2.67
CA ILE A 241 13.13 29.29 -3.93
C ILE A 241 12.72 28.46 -5.16
N ILE A 242 12.47 27.15 -4.97
CA ILE A 242 12.13 26.23 -6.07
C ILE A 242 10.65 26.38 -6.44
N PRO A 243 10.32 26.56 -7.74
CA PRO A 243 8.93 26.65 -8.21
C PRO A 243 8.09 25.44 -7.78
N ASN A 244 6.83 25.71 -7.44
CA ASN A 244 5.86 24.68 -7.05
C ASN A 244 6.30 23.80 -5.87
N SER A 245 7.19 24.28 -5.00
CA SER A 245 7.73 23.53 -3.84
C SER A 245 6.65 23.07 -2.86
N GLY A 246 5.62 23.90 -2.62
CA GLY A 246 4.47 23.56 -1.76
C GLY A 246 3.35 22.78 -2.45
N MET A 247 3.42 22.52 -3.76
CA MET A 247 2.37 21.80 -4.49
C MET A 247 2.57 20.29 -4.41
N ARG A 248 1.48 19.53 -4.31
CA ARG A 248 1.50 18.06 -4.38
C ARG A 248 1.60 17.60 -5.84
N LEU A 249 2.77 17.12 -6.26
CA LEU A 249 3.04 16.67 -7.63
C LEU A 249 3.45 15.19 -7.68
N TYR A 250 3.23 14.55 -8.83
CA TYR A 250 3.63 13.18 -9.16
C TYR A 250 3.98 13.11 -10.66
N GLY A 251 4.52 11.98 -11.13
CA GLY A 251 4.75 11.77 -12.57
C GLY A 251 5.82 12.68 -13.16
N GLY A 252 5.64 13.07 -14.43
CA GLY A 252 6.55 13.98 -15.13
C GLY A 252 6.70 15.35 -14.45
N ALA A 253 5.65 15.86 -13.80
CA ALA A 253 5.73 17.11 -13.04
C ALA A 253 6.70 17.01 -11.85
N GLN A 254 6.77 15.84 -11.22
CA GLN A 254 7.72 15.54 -10.15
C GLN A 254 9.16 15.48 -10.68
N TYR A 255 9.36 14.79 -11.82
CA TYR A 255 10.64 14.70 -12.51
C TYR A 255 11.19 16.09 -12.89
N HIS A 256 10.36 16.96 -13.49
CA HIS A 256 10.76 18.33 -13.83
C HIS A 256 11.12 19.19 -12.62
N ARG A 257 10.41 19.03 -11.48
CA ARG A 257 10.73 19.75 -10.24
C ARG A 257 12.11 19.33 -9.69
N ALA A 258 12.40 18.04 -9.68
CA ALA A 258 13.72 17.53 -9.26
C ALA A 258 14.86 18.02 -10.16
N MET A 259 14.64 18.08 -11.48
CA MET A 259 15.64 18.61 -12.43
C MET A 259 15.85 20.13 -12.25
N ALA A 260 14.78 20.89 -12.00
CA ALA A 260 14.85 22.32 -11.72
C ALA A 260 15.58 22.62 -10.39
N GLU A 261 15.36 21.79 -9.36
CA GLU A 261 16.09 21.85 -8.09
C GLU A 261 17.59 21.60 -8.29
N PHE A 262 17.95 20.52 -8.98
CA PHE A 262 19.35 20.21 -9.33
C PHE A 262 20.01 21.37 -10.08
N ARG A 263 19.35 21.90 -11.11
CA ARG A 263 19.85 23.02 -11.92
C ARG A 263 20.07 24.28 -11.09
N PHE A 264 19.14 24.61 -10.19
CA PHE A 264 19.26 25.76 -9.30
C PHE A 264 20.42 25.60 -8.31
N ILE A 265 20.52 24.43 -7.67
CA ILE A 265 21.55 24.15 -6.67
C ILE A 265 22.94 24.14 -7.31
N VAL A 266 23.16 23.30 -8.32
CA VAL A 266 24.48 23.16 -8.97
C VAL A 266 24.87 24.46 -9.69
N GLY A 267 23.93 25.18 -10.32
CA GLY A 267 24.18 26.51 -10.91
C GLY A 267 24.55 27.59 -9.88
N GLY A 268 24.20 27.41 -8.61
CA GLY A 268 24.60 28.28 -7.51
C GLY A 268 26.00 28.00 -6.94
N ILE A 269 26.55 26.80 -7.19
CA ILE A 269 27.84 26.37 -6.60
C ILE A 269 28.99 27.22 -7.13
N LYS A 270 29.74 27.84 -6.21
CA LYS A 270 31.01 28.52 -6.48
C LYS A 270 32.17 27.53 -6.38
N CYS A 271 33.30 27.85 -7.00
CA CYS A 271 34.52 27.07 -6.83
C CYS A 271 34.88 27.00 -5.33
N PRO A 272 35.18 25.81 -4.76
CA PRO A 272 35.65 25.69 -3.38
C PRO A 272 36.90 26.54 -3.14
N PRO A 273 37.21 26.91 -1.88
CA PRO A 273 38.44 27.64 -1.58
C PRO A 273 39.66 26.83 -2.06
N ILE A 274 40.60 27.57 -2.65
CA ILE A 274 41.86 27.06 -3.18
C ILE A 274 42.94 27.52 -2.21
N THR A 275 43.76 26.59 -1.71
CA THR A 275 44.87 26.96 -0.81
C THR A 275 46.13 27.28 -1.60
N ARG A 276 47.03 28.07 -1.00
CA ARG A 276 48.36 28.31 -1.57
C ARG A 276 49.16 27.02 -1.73
N GLU A 277 48.95 26.04 -0.85
CA GLU A 277 49.55 24.70 -0.93
C GLU A 277 49.07 23.94 -2.17
N GLU A 278 47.76 23.97 -2.48
CA GLU A 278 47.22 23.37 -3.70
C GLU A 278 47.80 24.01 -4.97
N ILE A 279 48.01 25.34 -4.97
CA ILE A 279 48.65 26.06 -6.08
C ILE A 279 50.12 25.62 -6.24
N VAL A 280 50.91 25.66 -5.16
CA VAL A 280 52.33 25.25 -5.19
C VAL A 280 52.47 23.79 -5.65
N ASN A 281 51.65 22.87 -5.11
CA ASN A 281 51.68 21.46 -5.46
C ASN A 281 51.29 21.21 -6.93
N ALA A 282 50.38 22.01 -7.50
CA ALA A 282 49.98 21.90 -8.89
C ALA A 282 50.93 22.58 -9.89
N CYS A 283 51.81 23.49 -9.45
CA CYS A 283 52.86 24.08 -10.30
C CYS A 283 54.00 23.10 -10.64
N GLY A 284 54.30 22.13 -9.78
CA GLY A 284 55.28 21.07 -10.05
C GLY A 284 56.75 21.51 -9.95
N VAL A 285 57.61 20.86 -10.73
CA VAL A 285 59.09 20.92 -10.60
C VAL A 285 59.74 21.89 -11.62
N GLU A 286 58.96 22.49 -12.53
CA GLU A 286 59.50 23.39 -13.56
C GLU A 286 59.92 24.73 -12.95
N ASP A 287 61.22 25.04 -13.01
CA ASP A 287 61.82 26.26 -12.45
C ASP A 287 61.52 27.55 -13.26
N ILE A 288 60.64 27.48 -14.28
CA ILE A 288 60.20 28.61 -15.09
C ILE A 288 58.68 28.76 -14.93
N HIS A 289 58.22 29.95 -14.52
CA HIS A 289 56.80 30.23 -14.22
C HIS A 289 56.20 31.23 -15.23
N ASP A 290 55.95 30.77 -16.44
CA ASP A 290 55.34 31.55 -17.52
C ASP A 290 53.79 31.53 -17.47
N GLY A 291 53.15 32.27 -18.38
CA GLY A 291 51.69 32.28 -18.54
C GLY A 291 51.10 30.91 -18.86
N THR A 292 51.83 30.05 -19.57
CA THR A 292 51.43 28.67 -19.89
C THR A 292 51.36 27.82 -18.63
N ASN A 293 52.33 27.93 -17.74
CA ASN A 293 52.40 27.17 -16.48
C ASN A 293 51.33 27.62 -15.47
N TYR A 294 50.98 28.91 -15.39
CA TYR A 294 49.81 29.35 -14.64
C TYR A 294 48.50 28.78 -15.24
N SER A 295 48.39 28.71 -16.57
CA SER A 295 47.22 28.13 -17.24
C SER A 295 47.07 26.62 -16.94
N ARG A 296 48.19 25.87 -16.95
CA ARG A 296 48.25 24.45 -16.63
C ARG A 296 47.88 24.19 -15.17
N THR A 297 48.49 24.93 -14.24
CA THR A 297 48.20 24.87 -12.81
C THR A 297 46.71 25.11 -12.54
N ALA A 298 46.14 26.15 -13.16
CA ALA A 298 44.74 26.48 -13.03
C ALA A 298 43.81 25.39 -13.58
N CYS A 299 44.14 24.79 -14.73
CA CYS A 299 43.40 23.64 -15.27
C CYS A 299 43.39 22.46 -14.29
N VAL A 300 44.56 22.05 -13.76
CA VAL A 300 44.68 20.89 -12.84
C VAL A 300 43.81 21.08 -11.57
N ILE A 301 43.90 22.25 -10.94
CA ILE A 301 43.12 22.56 -9.73
C ILE A 301 41.63 22.65 -10.06
N ALA A 302 41.24 23.37 -11.11
CA ALA A 302 39.84 23.50 -11.52
C ALA A 302 39.20 22.14 -11.82
N VAL A 303 39.95 21.26 -12.48
CA VAL A 303 39.56 19.88 -12.80
C VAL A 303 39.28 19.07 -11.54
N SER A 304 40.23 19.00 -10.61
CA SER A 304 40.06 18.22 -9.37
C SER A 304 38.86 18.74 -8.59
N LYS A 305 38.85 20.04 -8.30
CA LYS A 305 37.75 20.68 -7.56
C LYS A 305 36.40 20.48 -8.23
N ALA A 306 36.30 20.59 -9.57
CA ALA A 306 35.06 20.38 -10.29
C ALA A 306 34.58 18.93 -10.21
N ARG A 307 35.47 17.95 -10.37
CA ARG A 307 35.12 16.53 -10.23
C ARG A 307 34.61 16.24 -8.82
N ASP A 308 35.41 16.57 -7.81
CA ASP A 308 35.11 16.29 -6.40
C ASP A 308 33.80 16.97 -5.94
N THR A 309 33.49 18.14 -6.53
CA THR A 309 32.26 18.89 -6.23
C THR A 309 31.03 18.33 -6.97
N PHE A 310 31.14 17.95 -8.24
CA PHE A 310 29.98 17.61 -9.08
C PHE A 310 29.62 16.12 -9.12
N GLU A 311 30.60 15.23 -8.91
CA GLU A 311 30.39 13.77 -8.87
C GLU A 311 29.30 13.35 -7.86
N PRO A 312 29.26 13.85 -6.61
CA PRO A 312 28.19 13.51 -5.65
C PRO A 312 26.77 13.91 -6.10
N PHE A 313 26.61 15.04 -6.81
CA PHE A 313 25.30 15.50 -7.26
C PHE A 313 24.71 14.63 -8.37
N LEU A 314 25.52 13.93 -9.17
CA LEU A 314 25.02 12.92 -10.11
C LEU A 314 24.39 11.72 -9.39
N HIS A 315 24.99 11.27 -8.28
CA HIS A 315 24.43 10.21 -7.46
C HIS A 315 23.13 10.66 -6.78
N GLN A 316 23.10 11.87 -6.21
CA GLN A 316 21.90 12.44 -5.60
C GLN A 316 20.76 12.59 -6.61
N LEU A 317 21.04 13.13 -7.82
CA LEU A 317 20.05 13.25 -8.90
C LEU A 317 19.56 11.88 -9.38
N GLY A 318 20.47 10.92 -9.56
CA GLY A 318 20.14 9.55 -9.95
C GLY A 318 19.19 8.87 -8.97
N CYS A 319 19.53 8.84 -7.68
CA CYS A 319 18.67 8.32 -6.62
C CYS A 319 17.30 9.02 -6.58
N ARG A 320 17.29 10.35 -6.75
CA ARG A 320 16.07 11.16 -6.76
C ARG A 320 15.14 10.82 -7.91
N LEU A 321 15.65 10.73 -9.14
CA LEU A 321 14.84 10.41 -10.31
C LEU A 321 14.41 8.94 -10.32
N LEU A 322 15.24 8.02 -9.82
CA LEU A 322 14.87 6.61 -9.61
C LEU A 322 13.71 6.48 -8.62
N TYR A 323 13.72 7.21 -7.52
CA TYR A 323 12.61 7.23 -6.56
C TYR A 323 11.31 7.66 -7.23
N ILE A 324 11.32 8.76 -7.99
CA ILE A 324 10.16 9.26 -8.75
C ILE A 324 9.66 8.20 -9.75
N LEU A 325 10.56 7.55 -10.48
CA LEU A 325 10.22 6.51 -11.45
C LEU A 325 9.57 5.28 -10.78
N LYS A 326 10.10 4.82 -9.65
CA LYS A 326 9.54 3.70 -8.86
C LYS A 326 8.13 4.00 -8.34
N ARG A 327 7.82 5.26 -8.00
CA ARG A 327 6.46 5.69 -7.57
C ARG A 327 5.41 5.60 -8.68
N LEU A 328 5.79 5.56 -9.96
CA LEU A 328 4.80 5.49 -11.04
C LEU A 328 4.05 4.16 -11.05
N LEU A 329 4.71 3.06 -10.66
CA LEU A 329 4.12 1.72 -10.58
C LEU A 329 2.85 1.66 -9.70
N PRO A 330 2.87 2.02 -8.40
CA PRO A 330 1.66 1.99 -7.57
C PRO A 330 0.57 2.98 -8.02
N ILE A 331 0.95 4.11 -8.64
CA ILE A 331 -0.03 5.06 -9.20
C ILE A 331 -0.72 4.46 -10.43
N SER A 332 0.02 3.85 -11.36
CA SER A 332 -0.54 3.14 -12.51
C SER A 332 -1.48 2.01 -12.06
N ILE A 333 -1.07 1.19 -11.08
CA ILE A 333 -1.91 0.11 -10.53
C ILE A 333 -3.21 0.66 -9.95
N TYR A 334 -3.17 1.78 -9.20
CA TYR A 334 -4.39 2.41 -8.67
C TYR A 334 -5.31 2.94 -9.79
N LEU A 335 -4.77 3.49 -10.88
CA LEU A 335 -5.57 3.90 -12.03
C LEU A 335 -6.25 2.70 -12.70
N MET A 336 -5.56 1.57 -12.85
CA MET A 336 -6.14 0.33 -13.40
C MET A 336 -7.23 -0.25 -12.48
N GLN A 337 -7.07 -0.14 -11.15
CA GLN A 337 -8.10 -0.51 -10.18
C GLN A 337 -9.36 0.38 -10.27
N LYS A 338 -9.18 1.69 -10.46
CA LYS A 338 -10.28 2.64 -10.62
C LYS A 338 -11.12 2.35 -11.87
N ASP A 339 -10.46 1.93 -12.95
CA ASP A 339 -11.10 1.65 -14.23
C ASP A 339 -11.71 0.23 -14.30
N GLY A 340 -11.55 -0.59 -13.26
CA GLY A 340 -12.14 -1.94 -13.15
C GLY A 340 -11.36 -3.05 -13.86
N GLU A 341 -10.26 -2.72 -14.53
CA GLU A 341 -9.46 -3.64 -15.37
C GLU A 341 -8.25 -4.25 -14.61
N PHE A 342 -8.33 -4.30 -13.28
CA PHE A 342 -7.29 -4.85 -12.42
C PHE A 342 -7.42 -6.37 -12.22
N LEU A 343 -6.29 -7.09 -12.35
CA LEU A 343 -6.20 -8.54 -12.16
C LEU A 343 -6.21 -8.93 -10.67
N SER A 344 -7.35 -8.77 -10.01
CA SER A 344 -7.59 -9.25 -8.64
C SER A 344 -7.36 -10.76 -8.53
N GLY A 345 -6.61 -11.20 -7.52
CA GLY A 345 -6.29 -12.62 -7.27
C GLY A 345 -5.00 -13.13 -7.91
N HIS A 346 -4.34 -12.35 -8.79
CA HIS A 346 -3.08 -12.74 -9.45
C HIS A 346 -1.86 -11.99 -8.87
N GLU A 347 -1.67 -12.06 -7.55
CA GLU A 347 -0.59 -11.35 -6.85
C GLU A 347 0.83 -11.70 -7.34
N VAL A 348 1.06 -12.96 -7.74
CA VAL A 348 2.37 -13.42 -8.22
C VAL A 348 2.74 -12.74 -9.55
N PHE A 349 1.78 -12.66 -10.48
CA PHE A 349 1.92 -11.93 -11.74
C PHE A 349 2.20 -10.43 -11.49
N LEU A 350 1.41 -9.79 -10.63
CA LEU A 350 1.61 -8.37 -10.27
C LEU A 350 2.98 -8.12 -9.64
N ARG A 351 3.45 -9.04 -8.79
CA ARG A 351 4.78 -8.99 -8.18
C ARG A 351 5.89 -9.18 -9.23
N ARG A 352 5.70 -10.05 -10.23
CA ARG A 352 6.65 -10.18 -11.35
C ARG A 352 6.78 -8.89 -12.13
N VAL A 353 5.65 -8.30 -12.57
CA VAL A 353 5.66 -7.02 -13.31
C VAL A 353 6.30 -5.90 -12.48
N ALA A 354 6.01 -5.85 -11.17
CA ALA A 354 6.64 -4.91 -10.26
C ALA A 354 8.17 -5.08 -10.18
N THR A 355 8.66 -6.32 -10.06
CA THR A 355 10.10 -6.63 -10.04
C THR A 355 10.76 -6.28 -11.38
N ALA A 356 10.16 -6.67 -12.51
CA ALA A 356 10.69 -6.36 -13.84
C ALA A 356 10.80 -4.84 -14.07
N PHE A 357 9.75 -4.07 -13.71
CA PHE A 357 9.77 -2.61 -13.77
C PHE A 357 10.85 -1.99 -12.86
N ASN A 358 10.98 -2.45 -11.61
CA ASN A 358 12.00 -1.94 -10.69
C ASN A 358 13.43 -2.25 -11.17
N ASN A 359 13.68 -3.45 -11.68
CA ASN A 359 14.97 -3.86 -12.23
C ASN A 359 15.32 -3.04 -13.48
N PHE A 360 14.34 -2.76 -14.35
CA PHE A 360 14.52 -1.85 -15.48
C PHE A 360 14.85 -0.43 -15.02
N ALA A 361 14.12 0.10 -14.03
CA ALA A 361 14.35 1.44 -13.51
C ALA A 361 15.77 1.60 -12.93
N GLU A 362 16.22 0.63 -12.13
CA GLU A 362 17.57 0.63 -11.54
C GLU A 362 18.69 0.46 -12.57
N SER A 363 18.53 -0.44 -13.55
CA SER A 363 19.54 -0.64 -14.61
C SER A 363 19.63 0.57 -15.54
N THR A 364 18.50 1.19 -15.87
CA THR A 364 18.44 2.41 -16.70
C THR A 364 19.05 3.60 -15.97
N GLU A 365 18.76 3.80 -14.69
CA GLU A 365 19.39 4.86 -13.89
C GLU A 365 20.91 4.65 -13.78
N ARG A 366 21.36 3.44 -13.48
CA ARG A 366 22.78 3.10 -13.38
C ARG A 366 23.52 3.43 -14.68
N ALA A 367 23.01 2.96 -15.82
CA ALA A 367 23.61 3.21 -17.13
C ALA A 367 23.55 4.69 -17.56
N CYS A 368 22.53 5.44 -17.12
CA CYS A 368 22.45 6.88 -17.34
C CYS A 368 23.49 7.63 -16.50
N ARG A 369 23.62 7.28 -15.21
CA ARG A 369 24.59 7.89 -14.28
C ARG A 369 26.03 7.58 -14.69
N GLU A 370 26.34 6.34 -15.08
CA GLU A 370 27.65 5.95 -15.60
C GLU A 370 28.06 6.83 -16.80
N LYS A 371 27.17 7.02 -17.77
CA LYS A 371 27.41 7.96 -18.89
C LYS A 371 27.63 9.41 -18.43
N CYS A 372 26.93 9.88 -17.40
CA CYS A 372 27.15 11.23 -16.88
C CYS A 372 28.53 11.36 -16.20
N LEU A 373 28.97 10.31 -15.50
CA LEU A 373 30.30 10.22 -14.90
C LEU A 373 31.40 10.14 -15.96
N GLU A 374 31.21 9.36 -17.02
CA GLU A 374 32.13 9.31 -18.17
C GLU A 374 32.32 10.67 -18.84
N ASP A 375 31.24 11.46 -19.01
CA ASP A 375 31.34 12.83 -19.52
C ASP A 375 32.11 13.73 -18.55
N LEU A 376 31.78 13.71 -17.25
CA LEU A 376 32.48 14.49 -16.24
C LEU A 376 33.98 14.17 -16.24
N VAL A 377 34.35 12.88 -16.32
CA VAL A 377 35.74 12.42 -16.45
C VAL A 377 36.37 12.84 -17.78
N SER A 378 35.63 12.83 -18.89
CA SER A 378 36.13 13.23 -20.21
C SER A 378 36.42 14.74 -20.28
N THR A 379 35.45 15.57 -19.87
CA THR A 379 35.58 17.03 -19.78
C THR A 379 36.70 17.44 -18.84
N THR A 380 36.88 16.74 -17.73
CA THR A 380 37.98 17.02 -16.79
C THR A 380 39.34 16.48 -17.26
N ARG A 381 39.38 15.42 -18.09
CA ARG A 381 40.63 14.89 -18.67
C ARG A 381 41.18 15.77 -19.81
N TYR A 382 40.32 16.36 -20.64
CA TYR A 382 40.71 17.13 -21.82
C TYR A 382 40.18 18.57 -21.80
N VAL A 383 40.60 19.36 -20.80
CA VAL A 383 40.25 20.79 -20.72
C VAL A 383 40.93 21.57 -21.86
N SER A 384 40.20 21.78 -22.95
CA SER A 384 40.59 22.71 -23.99
C SER A 384 40.05 24.12 -23.69
N TRP A 385 40.91 25.13 -23.87
CA TRP A 385 40.56 26.53 -23.63
C TRP A 385 39.47 27.06 -24.58
N SER A 386 39.27 26.43 -25.75
CA SER A 386 38.28 26.87 -26.74
C SER A 386 36.82 26.55 -26.36
N LEU A 387 36.57 25.53 -25.52
CA LEU A 387 35.23 25.16 -25.06
C LEU A 387 34.60 26.24 -24.15
N HIS A 388 35.42 27.11 -23.56
CA HIS A 388 35.03 28.08 -22.53
C HIS A 388 34.96 29.54 -23.04
N ASN A 389 34.97 29.73 -24.36
CA ASN A 389 35.19 31.03 -25.03
C ASN A 389 34.11 32.12 -24.79
N LYS A 390 33.04 31.83 -24.04
CA LYS A 390 31.96 32.80 -23.76
C LYS A 390 32.31 33.88 -22.72
N ASN A 391 33.38 33.71 -21.92
CA ASN A 391 33.70 34.59 -20.79
C ASN A 391 35.02 35.39 -20.93
N ARG A 392 35.60 35.50 -22.13
CA ARG A 392 36.86 36.26 -22.34
C ARG A 392 36.77 37.74 -21.92
N ALA A 393 35.56 38.32 -21.91
CA ALA A 393 35.32 39.68 -21.43
C ALA A 393 35.52 39.85 -19.91
N GLY A 394 35.11 38.85 -19.11
CA GLY A 394 35.27 38.89 -17.64
C GLY A 394 36.74 38.80 -17.22
N LEU A 395 37.50 37.91 -17.87
CA LEU A 395 38.94 37.79 -17.62
C LEU A 395 39.71 39.06 -18.07
N ARG A 396 39.31 39.69 -19.19
CA ARG A 396 39.87 40.99 -19.60
C ARG A 396 39.62 42.08 -18.56
N HIS A 397 38.36 42.30 -18.16
CA HIS A 397 38.05 43.27 -17.09
C HIS A 397 38.80 43.00 -15.78
N PHE A 398 39.01 41.73 -15.41
CA PHE A 398 39.78 41.38 -14.23
C PHE A 398 41.27 41.73 -14.37
N LEU A 399 41.88 41.46 -15.53
CA LEU A 399 43.29 41.80 -15.81
C LEU A 399 43.49 43.32 -15.98
N ASP A 400 42.56 44.01 -16.64
CA ASP A 400 42.60 45.48 -16.81
C ASP A 400 42.56 46.21 -15.45
N SER A 401 41.87 45.62 -14.45
CA SER A 401 41.82 46.14 -13.07
C SER A 401 43.20 46.15 -12.37
N PHE A 402 44.13 45.26 -12.75
CA PHE A 402 45.50 45.30 -12.22
C PHE A 402 46.31 46.49 -12.76
N GLY A 403 46.02 46.98 -13.97
CA GLY A 403 46.76 48.08 -14.58
C GLY A 403 46.54 49.45 -13.93
N GLY A 404 45.52 49.60 -13.08
CA GLY A 404 45.08 50.91 -12.56
C GLY A 404 45.64 51.35 -11.21
N THR A 405 46.37 50.51 -10.47
CA THR A 405 46.52 50.70 -8.99
C THR A 405 47.97 50.92 -8.49
N GLU A 406 48.98 51.05 -9.37
CA GLU A 406 50.39 51.23 -8.95
C GLU A 406 51.00 52.59 -9.34
N GLN A 407 50.28 53.70 -9.09
CA GLN A 407 50.84 55.06 -9.16
C GLN A 407 50.37 55.97 -8.00
N SER A 408 50.63 55.57 -6.74
CA SER A 408 50.39 56.45 -5.59
C SER A 408 51.17 56.07 -4.32
N SER A 409 52.50 56.15 -4.34
CA SER A 409 53.32 56.04 -3.10
C SER A 409 54.74 56.64 -3.16
N VAL A 410 54.93 57.84 -3.74
CA VAL A 410 56.07 58.71 -3.36
C VAL A 410 55.59 60.14 -3.23
N ALA A 411 55.78 60.74 -2.05
CA ALA A 411 55.65 62.17 -1.81
C ALA A 411 57.05 62.79 -1.66
N VAL A 412 57.20 64.06 -2.06
CA VAL A 412 57.88 65.15 -1.30
C VAL A 412 58.01 66.39 -2.21
N ASN A 413 57.50 67.53 -1.73
CA ASN A 413 57.72 68.93 -2.18
C ASN A 413 57.22 69.32 -3.60
N SER A 414 56.66 70.52 -3.85
CA SER A 414 56.47 71.70 -2.98
C SER A 414 55.44 72.72 -3.54
N VAL A 415 54.73 73.41 -2.64
CA VAL A 415 54.10 74.75 -2.80
C VAL A 415 52.81 74.90 -3.66
N SER A 416 51.72 75.30 -2.99
CA SER A 416 50.48 75.92 -3.51
C SER A 416 50.64 77.47 -3.59
N PRO A 417 49.73 78.31 -4.16
CA PRO A 417 48.25 78.24 -4.24
C PRO A 417 47.70 78.52 -5.68
N GLY A 418 46.39 78.53 -5.97
CA GLY A 418 45.16 78.30 -5.19
C GLY A 418 43.90 78.67 -6.01
N ASN A 419 42.78 78.88 -5.31
CA ASN A 419 41.44 79.30 -5.77
C ASN A 419 40.50 78.28 -6.46
N SER A 420 39.39 78.07 -5.75
CA SER A 420 38.16 77.38 -6.14
C SER A 420 37.15 78.34 -6.78
N GLN A 421 36.32 77.85 -7.71
CA GLN A 421 34.90 78.21 -7.94
C GLN A 421 34.39 77.31 -9.08
N GLU A 422 33.46 76.38 -8.84
CA GLU A 422 32.00 76.57 -8.87
C GLU A 422 31.44 77.21 -10.16
N SER A 423 30.90 76.38 -11.06
CA SER A 423 29.56 76.62 -11.66
C SER A 423 29.07 75.45 -12.53
N LEU A 424 27.87 74.97 -12.20
CA LEU A 424 26.91 74.24 -13.05
C LEU A 424 25.97 75.29 -13.71
N PRO A 425 24.91 74.94 -14.49
CA PRO A 425 24.56 73.72 -15.26
C PRO A 425 24.05 74.00 -16.71
N GLY A 426 23.67 72.94 -17.44
CA GLY A 426 22.64 72.98 -18.51
C GLY A 426 23.11 72.51 -19.90
N SER A 427 22.25 72.07 -20.82
CA SER A 427 20.81 71.73 -20.75
C SER A 427 20.34 71.04 -22.05
N VAL A 428 19.51 69.99 -21.95
CA VAL A 428 18.51 69.52 -22.95
C VAL A 428 18.96 69.03 -24.35
N ALA A 429 18.92 67.70 -24.51
CA ALA A 429 18.19 66.87 -25.49
C ALA A 429 18.20 67.08 -27.04
N ALA A 430 18.19 65.93 -27.72
CA ALA A 430 17.58 65.63 -29.05
C ALA A 430 18.22 66.29 -30.31
N GLU A 431 18.21 65.70 -31.51
CA GLU A 431 17.68 64.41 -31.99
C GLU A 431 18.52 63.85 -33.18
N LYS A 432 18.09 62.69 -33.70
CA LYS A 432 18.67 61.89 -34.81
C LYS A 432 19.08 62.69 -36.07
N HIS A 433 20.11 62.23 -36.78
CA HIS A 433 19.90 61.51 -38.06
C HIS A 433 21.14 60.75 -38.58
N GLU A 434 20.91 59.59 -39.22
CA GLU A 434 21.90 58.89 -40.04
C GLU A 434 22.01 59.51 -41.45
N THR A 435 23.19 59.48 -42.07
CA THR A 435 23.37 58.90 -43.44
C THR A 435 24.84 58.68 -43.82
N LYS A 436 25.08 57.77 -44.78
CA LYS A 436 26.40 57.31 -45.27
C LYS A 436 26.77 57.91 -46.63
N SER A 437 28.05 58.23 -46.80
CA SER A 437 28.86 58.07 -48.05
C SER A 437 30.34 58.26 -47.68
N ARG A 438 31.22 57.24 -47.70
CA ARG A 438 31.85 56.53 -48.84
C ARG A 438 32.70 57.45 -49.74
N ALA A 439 34.02 57.43 -49.48
CA ALA A 439 35.21 57.42 -50.38
C ALA A 439 35.14 58.14 -51.76
N ASP A 440 36.23 58.69 -52.32
CA ASP A 440 37.60 58.14 -52.33
C ASP A 440 38.66 59.12 -52.95
N ILE A 441 39.94 58.72 -52.95
CA ILE A 441 41.03 59.08 -53.92
C ILE A 441 41.87 60.40 -53.76
N LYS A 442 43.14 60.19 -53.33
CA LYS A 442 44.46 60.73 -53.83
C LYS A 442 44.73 62.27 -53.87
N GLN A 443 45.97 62.79 -53.81
CA GLN A 443 47.33 62.21 -53.68
C GLN A 443 48.34 63.18 -53.01
N VAL A 444 49.55 62.66 -52.71
CA VAL A 444 50.69 63.30 -51.99
C VAL A 444 51.72 63.89 -52.97
N PRO A 445 52.58 64.87 -52.57
CA PRO A 445 54.02 64.57 -52.44
C PRO A 445 54.64 65.19 -51.15
N LEU A 446 55.23 64.42 -50.24
CA LEU A 446 56.60 63.86 -50.23
C LEU A 446 57.73 64.89 -49.97
N SER A 447 58.15 64.95 -48.70
CA SER A 447 59.56 65.12 -48.30
C SER A 447 59.83 64.20 -47.09
N SER A 448 61.08 63.84 -46.86
CA SER A 448 61.47 62.54 -46.27
C SER A 448 62.36 62.61 -45.03
N GLY A 449 62.15 61.72 -44.06
CA GLY A 449 63.16 61.37 -43.03
C GLY A 449 62.61 60.86 -41.69
N ILE A 450 62.61 59.53 -41.49
CA ILE A 450 63.22 58.76 -40.37
C ILE A 450 63.29 59.48 -38.99
N ASP A 451 62.93 58.99 -37.81
CA ASP A 451 62.12 57.86 -37.24
C ASP A 451 62.07 58.14 -35.69
N SER A 452 61.36 57.46 -34.78
CA SER A 452 60.53 56.24 -34.77
C SER A 452 59.41 56.34 -33.70
N GLY A 453 58.78 55.23 -33.30
CA GLY A 453 57.74 55.17 -32.24
C GLY A 453 58.22 54.73 -30.84
N SER A 454 57.47 55.07 -29.78
CA SER A 454 57.82 54.69 -28.39
C SER A 454 56.67 54.55 -27.37
N SER A 455 55.40 54.81 -27.72
CA SER A 455 54.28 54.88 -26.75
C SER A 455 53.40 53.63 -26.60
N ALA A 456 53.46 52.68 -27.54
CA ALA A 456 52.72 51.40 -27.42
C ALA A 456 53.56 50.31 -26.73
N GLN A 457 54.86 50.24 -27.04
CA GLN A 457 55.78 49.29 -26.40
C GLN A 457 55.90 49.50 -24.90
N THR A 458 55.80 50.73 -24.39
CA THR A 458 56.06 51.06 -22.97
C THR A 458 55.05 50.49 -21.97
N VAL A 459 53.92 49.93 -22.41
CA VAL A 459 52.96 49.22 -21.55
C VAL A 459 53.20 47.70 -21.63
N GLU A 460 53.45 47.16 -22.82
CA GLU A 460 53.83 45.76 -23.00
C GLU A 460 55.19 45.44 -22.34
N THR A 461 56.18 46.33 -22.45
CA THR A 461 57.48 46.15 -21.77
C THR A 461 57.34 46.25 -20.25
N LYS A 462 56.45 47.08 -19.70
CA LYS A 462 56.23 47.13 -18.24
C LYS A 462 55.53 45.89 -17.70
N LEU A 463 54.62 45.30 -18.48
CA LEU A 463 54.02 44.01 -18.13
C LEU A 463 55.07 42.87 -18.26
N ALA A 464 55.90 42.91 -19.31
CA ALA A 464 57.01 41.98 -19.48
C ALA A 464 58.05 42.10 -18.37
N ASP A 465 58.47 43.30 -17.98
CA ASP A 465 59.41 43.56 -16.87
C ASP A 465 58.83 43.11 -15.51
N LEU A 466 57.51 43.26 -15.29
CA LEU A 466 56.82 42.73 -14.10
C LEU A 466 56.72 41.19 -14.11
N LEU A 467 56.60 40.58 -15.29
CA LEU A 467 56.66 39.12 -15.44
C LEU A 467 58.10 38.62 -15.23
N ASP A 468 59.09 39.20 -15.90
CA ASP A 468 60.51 38.84 -15.84
C ASP A 468 61.11 39.02 -14.44
N SER A 469 60.74 40.09 -13.72
CA SER A 469 61.11 40.26 -12.31
C SER A 469 60.44 39.25 -11.35
N THR A 470 59.42 38.52 -11.82
CA THR A 470 58.77 37.41 -11.12
C THR A 470 59.32 36.03 -11.55
N LEU A 471 60.02 35.92 -12.69
CA LEU A 471 60.46 34.63 -13.26
C LEU A 471 61.56 33.89 -12.47
N TRP A 472 62.24 34.53 -11.52
CA TRP A 472 63.46 33.99 -10.90
C TRP A 472 63.34 33.62 -9.41
N ASN A 473 62.13 33.46 -8.88
CA ASN A 473 61.93 33.05 -7.48
C ASN A 473 60.78 32.04 -7.32
N ARG A 474 61.05 30.91 -6.66
CA ARG A 474 60.03 29.96 -6.13
C ARG A 474 59.08 30.58 -5.09
N ARG A 475 59.19 31.88 -4.81
CA ARG A 475 58.19 32.65 -4.09
C ARG A 475 57.12 33.13 -5.08
N LEU A 476 56.05 32.35 -5.25
CA LEU A 476 54.81 32.82 -5.86
C LEU A 476 54.42 34.17 -5.22
N GLY A 477 54.47 35.23 -6.03
CA GLY A 477 54.09 36.58 -5.63
C GLY A 477 52.58 36.68 -5.42
N PRO A 478 52.10 37.65 -4.62
CA PRO A 478 50.67 37.87 -4.44
C PRO A 478 49.92 38.15 -5.74
N SER A 479 50.60 38.60 -6.79
CA SER A 479 50.08 38.81 -8.14
C SER A 479 49.82 37.50 -8.89
N SER A 480 50.80 36.60 -8.98
CA SER A 480 50.65 35.33 -9.71
C SER A 480 49.67 34.37 -9.04
N GLU A 481 49.61 34.34 -7.71
CA GLU A 481 48.60 33.58 -6.96
C GLU A 481 47.16 34.03 -7.32
N ARG A 482 46.93 35.35 -7.43
CA ARG A 482 45.62 35.92 -7.85
C ARG A 482 45.27 35.60 -9.30
N ILE A 483 46.26 35.57 -10.21
CA ILE A 483 46.05 35.19 -11.61
C ILE A 483 45.59 33.72 -11.69
N VAL A 484 46.32 32.80 -11.05
CA VAL A 484 45.92 31.37 -11.00
C VAL A 484 44.54 31.22 -10.39
N TYR A 485 44.25 31.90 -9.28
CA TYR A 485 42.95 31.87 -8.61
C TYR A 485 41.78 32.29 -9.54
N ALA A 486 41.94 33.40 -10.27
CA ALA A 486 40.94 33.87 -11.22
C ALA A 486 40.75 32.91 -12.41
N LEU A 487 41.84 32.32 -12.91
CA LEU A 487 41.77 31.30 -13.96
C LEU A 487 41.04 30.04 -13.48
N VAL A 488 41.32 29.55 -12.26
CA VAL A 488 40.61 28.39 -11.69
C VAL A 488 39.12 28.67 -11.58
N GLN A 489 38.71 29.83 -11.04
CA GLN A 489 37.30 30.20 -10.97
C GLN A 489 36.62 30.23 -12.34
N GLN A 490 37.31 30.76 -13.36
CA GLN A 490 36.77 30.88 -14.70
C GLN A 490 36.60 29.52 -15.39
N ILE A 491 37.56 28.62 -15.23
CA ILE A 491 37.52 27.24 -15.75
C ILE A 491 36.46 26.42 -15.01
N PHE A 492 36.41 26.51 -13.68
CA PHE A 492 35.41 25.81 -12.85
C PHE A 492 33.98 26.21 -13.24
N HIS A 493 33.71 27.50 -13.40
CA HIS A 493 32.42 27.99 -13.90
C HIS A 493 32.10 27.43 -15.30
N GLY A 494 33.09 27.36 -16.19
CA GLY A 494 32.94 26.75 -17.52
C GLY A 494 32.53 25.27 -17.47
N ILE A 495 33.25 24.47 -16.67
CA ILE A 495 32.95 23.05 -16.45
C ILE A 495 31.54 22.88 -15.86
N ARG A 496 31.14 23.74 -14.91
CA ARG A 496 29.82 23.72 -14.26
C ARG A 496 28.66 23.92 -15.24
N GLU A 497 28.74 24.91 -16.13
CA GLU A 497 27.68 25.16 -17.14
C GLU A 497 27.58 24.00 -18.15
N TYR A 498 28.72 23.42 -18.55
CA TYR A 498 28.74 22.23 -19.41
C TYR A 498 28.16 21.00 -18.68
N PHE A 499 28.57 20.76 -17.43
CA PHE A 499 28.09 19.67 -16.59
C PHE A 499 26.57 19.72 -16.41
N LEU A 500 26.01 20.88 -16.10
CA LEU A 500 24.56 21.10 -16.01
C LEU A 500 23.85 20.72 -17.31
N ALA A 501 24.30 21.23 -18.45
CA ALA A 501 23.69 20.98 -19.74
C ALA A 501 23.80 19.51 -20.18
N SER A 502 24.96 18.87 -19.97
CA SER A 502 25.16 17.44 -20.28
C SER A 502 24.32 16.55 -19.37
N ALA A 503 24.33 16.78 -18.05
CA ALA A 503 23.55 15.99 -17.11
C ALA A 503 22.04 16.06 -17.41
N GLU A 504 21.49 17.27 -17.61
CA GLU A 504 20.08 17.48 -17.94
C GLU A 504 19.71 16.76 -19.26
N LEU A 505 20.51 16.92 -20.31
CA LEU A 505 20.31 16.22 -21.59
C LEU A 505 20.39 14.69 -21.42
N LYS A 506 21.36 14.18 -20.68
CA LYS A 506 21.57 12.74 -20.49
C LYS A 506 20.46 12.08 -19.68
N PHE A 507 20.00 12.68 -18.59
CA PHE A 507 18.86 12.13 -17.85
C PHE A 507 17.58 12.13 -18.71
N ASN A 508 17.35 13.16 -19.54
CA ASN A 508 16.23 13.13 -20.49
C ASN A 508 16.39 12.02 -21.54
N CYS A 509 17.55 11.91 -22.20
CA CYS A 509 17.75 10.95 -23.30
C CYS A 509 18.05 9.50 -22.88
N PHE A 510 18.58 9.27 -21.66
CA PHE A 510 19.03 7.95 -21.20
C PHE A 510 18.34 7.45 -19.92
N LEU A 511 17.54 8.27 -19.22
CA LEU A 511 16.60 7.79 -18.20
C LEU A 511 15.15 7.89 -18.66
N LEU A 512 14.69 9.06 -19.10
CA LEU A 512 13.27 9.26 -19.45
C LEU A 512 12.88 8.58 -20.77
N MET A 513 13.63 8.79 -21.87
CA MET A 513 13.30 8.17 -23.16
C MET A 513 13.28 6.63 -23.14
N PRO A 514 14.23 5.91 -22.49
CA PRO A 514 14.14 4.45 -22.39
C PRO A 514 12.89 3.94 -21.66
N VAL A 515 12.37 4.66 -20.67
CA VAL A 515 11.10 4.31 -19.98
C VAL A 515 9.91 4.42 -20.94
N VAL A 516 9.97 5.31 -21.94
CA VAL A 516 8.92 5.47 -22.95
C VAL A 516 9.08 4.47 -24.09
N ASP A 517 10.29 4.28 -24.61
CA ASP A 517 10.54 3.57 -25.87
C ASP A 517 10.96 2.11 -25.69
N LYS A 518 11.78 1.80 -24.67
CA LYS A 518 12.41 0.48 -24.49
C LYS A 518 11.67 -0.41 -23.50
N LEU A 519 11.17 0.18 -22.40
CA LEU A 519 10.39 -0.54 -21.39
C LEU A 519 9.19 -1.32 -21.99
N PRO A 520 8.42 -0.79 -22.97
CA PRO A 520 7.34 -1.55 -23.61
C PRO A 520 7.78 -2.83 -24.33
N ALA A 521 8.98 -2.85 -24.92
CA ALA A 521 9.50 -4.03 -25.60
C ALA A 521 10.02 -5.04 -24.57
N LEU A 522 10.84 -4.58 -23.62
CA LEU A 522 11.46 -5.44 -22.61
C LEU A 522 10.45 -6.08 -21.65
N LEU A 523 9.39 -5.36 -21.25
CA LEU A 523 8.32 -5.96 -20.46
C LEU A 523 7.51 -6.98 -21.27
N ARG A 524 7.28 -6.74 -22.56
CA ARG A 524 6.61 -7.71 -23.43
C ARG A 524 7.45 -8.98 -23.57
N GLU A 525 8.75 -8.84 -23.83
CA GLU A 525 9.69 -9.96 -23.97
C GLU A 525 9.82 -10.78 -22.67
N ASP A 526 9.96 -10.15 -21.49
CA ASP A 526 9.96 -10.86 -20.20
C ASP A 526 8.63 -11.60 -19.95
N LEU A 527 7.50 -10.97 -20.26
CA LEU A 527 6.18 -11.59 -20.08
C LEU A 527 5.94 -12.73 -21.07
N GLU A 528 6.34 -12.59 -22.34
CA GLU A 528 6.17 -13.63 -23.35
C GLU A 528 7.08 -14.84 -23.08
N SER A 529 8.34 -14.63 -22.64
CA SER A 529 9.20 -15.71 -22.14
C SER A 529 8.58 -16.37 -20.90
N ALA A 530 8.13 -15.58 -19.92
CA ALA A 530 7.48 -16.13 -18.73
C ALA A 530 6.22 -16.96 -19.06
N PHE A 531 5.47 -16.55 -20.09
CA PHE A 531 4.31 -17.27 -20.58
C PHE A 531 4.66 -18.52 -21.41
N SER A 532 5.83 -18.60 -22.06
CA SER A 532 6.31 -19.81 -22.73
C SER A 532 6.91 -20.83 -21.76
N ASP A 533 7.61 -20.35 -20.74
CA ASP A 533 8.43 -21.19 -19.86
C ASP A 533 7.60 -21.88 -18.77
N ASP A 534 6.83 -21.11 -18.00
CA ASP A 534 6.03 -21.66 -16.88
C ASP A 534 4.87 -20.73 -16.45
N MET A 535 3.69 -20.96 -17.05
CA MET A 535 2.44 -20.27 -16.69
C MET A 535 1.99 -20.54 -15.25
N ASP A 536 2.34 -21.70 -14.68
CA ASP A 536 1.99 -22.11 -13.33
C ASP A 536 2.74 -21.25 -12.31
N ASN A 537 4.03 -21.00 -12.53
CA ASN A 537 4.83 -20.07 -11.73
C ASN A 537 4.44 -18.59 -11.89
N VAL A 538 3.92 -18.18 -13.06
CA VAL A 538 3.50 -16.78 -13.29
C VAL A 538 2.17 -16.45 -12.62
N PHE A 539 1.14 -17.29 -12.79
CA PHE A 539 -0.22 -17.03 -12.29
C PHE A 539 -0.60 -17.83 -11.06
N ASN A 540 0.24 -18.75 -10.59
CA ASN A 540 -0.02 -19.68 -9.49
C ASN A 540 -1.22 -20.61 -9.75
N ILE A 541 -1.37 -21.05 -11.01
CA ILE A 541 -2.62 -21.67 -11.52
C ILE A 541 -2.93 -22.97 -10.77
N SER A 542 -1.97 -23.86 -10.55
CA SER A 542 -2.24 -25.12 -9.83
C SER A 542 -2.64 -24.93 -8.36
N ASN A 543 -2.16 -23.90 -7.65
CA ASN A 543 -2.65 -23.58 -6.30
C ASN A 543 -4.05 -22.93 -6.33
N LEU A 544 -4.30 -21.99 -7.26
CA LEU A 544 -5.63 -21.40 -7.48
C LEU A 544 -6.67 -22.45 -7.85
N ARG A 545 -6.34 -23.33 -8.79
CA ARG A 545 -7.18 -24.45 -9.25
C ARG A 545 -7.42 -25.48 -8.15
N ARG A 546 -6.44 -25.73 -7.26
CA ARG A 546 -6.64 -26.58 -6.07
C ARG A 546 -7.56 -25.91 -5.05
N SER A 547 -7.40 -24.62 -4.80
CA SER A 547 -8.23 -23.84 -3.86
C SER A 547 -9.68 -23.75 -4.33
N LEU A 548 -9.92 -23.27 -5.55
CA LEU A 548 -11.25 -23.21 -6.15
C LEU A 548 -11.86 -24.61 -6.35
N GLY A 549 -11.02 -25.60 -6.67
CA GLY A 549 -11.44 -27.01 -6.73
C GLY A 549 -11.87 -27.58 -5.38
N GLN A 550 -11.23 -27.16 -4.28
CA GLN A 550 -11.67 -27.51 -2.92
C GLN A 550 -12.99 -26.82 -2.59
N GLN A 551 -13.07 -25.49 -2.74
CA GLN A 551 -14.29 -24.71 -2.50
C GLN A 551 -15.48 -25.22 -3.32
N LYS A 552 -15.27 -25.61 -4.58
CA LYS A 552 -16.27 -26.27 -5.43
C LYS A 552 -16.77 -27.57 -4.80
N ARG A 553 -15.88 -28.46 -4.37
CA ARG A 553 -16.25 -29.75 -3.74
C ARG A 553 -17.05 -29.53 -2.47
N ASP A 554 -16.64 -28.60 -1.61
CA ASP A 554 -17.32 -28.28 -0.36
C ASP A 554 -18.72 -27.69 -0.63
N THR A 555 -18.82 -26.75 -1.58
CA THR A 555 -20.11 -26.17 -2.02
C THR A 555 -21.04 -27.23 -2.63
N GLU A 556 -20.52 -28.20 -3.39
CA GLU A 556 -21.29 -29.33 -3.92
C GLU A 556 -21.78 -30.29 -2.81
N ILE A 557 -20.98 -30.51 -1.77
CA ILE A 557 -21.36 -31.30 -0.59
C ILE A 557 -22.49 -30.60 0.17
N ASP A 558 -22.38 -29.29 0.40
CA ASP A 558 -23.43 -28.50 1.04
C ASP A 558 -24.71 -28.43 0.21
N LEU A 559 -24.62 -28.28 -1.11
CA LEU A 559 -25.79 -28.33 -1.99
C LEU A 559 -26.50 -29.70 -1.92
N LYS A 560 -25.73 -30.80 -1.89
CA LYS A 560 -26.26 -32.16 -1.68
C LYS A 560 -26.89 -32.32 -0.29
N ARG A 561 -26.33 -31.69 0.74
CA ARG A 561 -26.87 -31.68 2.12
C ARG A 561 -28.20 -30.92 2.19
N ILE A 562 -28.29 -29.73 1.59
CA ILE A 562 -29.51 -28.92 1.51
C ILE A 562 -30.62 -29.68 0.77
N ASN A 563 -30.31 -30.30 -0.38
CA ASN A 563 -31.27 -31.13 -1.12
C ASN A 563 -31.78 -32.33 -0.29
N ARG A 564 -30.89 -33.04 0.42
CA ARG A 564 -31.27 -34.13 1.32
C ARG A 564 -32.16 -33.65 2.47
N LEU A 565 -31.94 -32.44 3.00
CA LEU A 565 -32.81 -31.83 4.01
C LEU A 565 -34.18 -31.48 3.42
N LYS A 566 -34.23 -30.85 2.24
CA LYS A 566 -35.48 -30.48 1.56
C LYS A 566 -36.39 -31.71 1.33
N GLU A 567 -35.85 -32.80 0.81
CA GLU A 567 -36.63 -34.04 0.62
C GLU A 567 -37.04 -34.68 1.96
N LYS A 568 -36.21 -34.63 3.01
CA LYS A 568 -36.62 -35.09 4.35
C LYS A 568 -37.81 -34.31 4.91
N PHE A 569 -37.77 -32.97 4.86
CA PHE A 569 -38.89 -32.12 5.32
C PHE A 569 -40.19 -32.42 4.55
N LYS A 570 -40.08 -32.61 3.22
CA LYS A 570 -41.20 -32.97 2.34
C LYS A 570 -41.80 -34.33 2.68
N VAL A 571 -40.98 -35.36 2.88
CA VAL A 571 -41.46 -36.71 3.27
C VAL A 571 -42.13 -36.69 4.65
N ILE A 572 -41.51 -36.04 5.64
CA ILE A 572 -42.09 -35.94 7.00
C ILE A 572 -43.42 -35.16 6.97
N HIS A 573 -43.49 -34.06 6.21
CA HIS A 573 -44.74 -33.30 6.06
C HIS A 573 -45.84 -34.13 5.37
N GLN A 574 -45.51 -34.94 4.37
CA GLN A 574 -46.44 -35.89 3.75
C GLN A 574 -46.94 -36.95 4.73
N GLN A 575 -46.05 -37.53 5.55
CA GLN A 575 -46.41 -38.54 6.57
C GLN A 575 -47.31 -37.98 7.68
N LEU A 576 -47.03 -36.76 8.16
CA LEU A 576 -47.84 -36.15 9.22
C LEU A 576 -49.18 -35.63 8.71
N SER A 577 -49.24 -35.14 7.45
CA SER A 577 -50.50 -34.70 6.82
C SER A 577 -51.42 -35.87 6.40
N SER A 578 -50.89 -37.08 6.19
CA SER A 578 -51.72 -38.28 6.00
C SER A 578 -52.27 -38.82 7.33
N CYS A 579 -51.49 -38.81 8.41
CA CYS A 579 -51.97 -39.22 9.74
C CYS A 579 -53.12 -38.35 10.27
N GLN A 580 -53.16 -37.04 9.93
CA GLN A 580 -54.26 -36.15 10.34
C GLN A 580 -55.60 -36.41 9.62
N LYS A 581 -55.66 -37.27 8.60
CA LYS A 581 -56.88 -37.51 7.81
C LYS A 581 -57.77 -38.67 8.30
N VAL A 582 -57.53 -39.19 9.50
CA VAL A 582 -58.38 -40.22 10.13
C VAL A 582 -59.23 -39.59 11.24
N PRO A 583 -60.45 -39.07 10.94
CA PRO A 583 -61.40 -38.72 11.99
C PRO A 583 -61.94 -40.00 12.63
N SER A 584 -61.92 -40.06 13.96
CA SER A 584 -62.52 -41.13 14.74
C SER A 584 -64.05 -41.06 14.70
N SER A 585 -64.67 -41.64 13.68
CA SER A 585 -66.11 -41.88 13.63
C SER A 585 -66.48 -43.04 14.56
N SER A 586 -66.81 -42.74 15.81
CA SER A 586 -67.46 -43.69 16.72
C SER A 586 -68.85 -44.07 16.19
N PRO A 587 -69.22 -45.36 16.11
CA PRO A 587 -70.58 -45.75 15.75
C PRO A 587 -71.53 -45.41 16.90
N ALA A 588 -72.66 -44.79 16.59
CA ALA A 588 -73.77 -44.69 17.53
C ALA A 588 -74.47 -46.04 17.62
N CYS A 589 -74.51 -46.65 18.80
CA CYS A 589 -75.44 -47.76 19.07
C CYS A 589 -76.84 -47.19 19.33
N ALA A 590 -77.85 -47.81 18.72
CA ALA A 590 -79.20 -47.76 19.22
C ALA A 590 -79.30 -48.71 20.43
N ASP A 591 -79.80 -48.23 21.57
CA ASP A 591 -81.21 -48.32 21.96
C ASP A 591 -81.53 -47.27 23.05
#